data_AF-A0A627E9L2-F1
#
_entry.id   AF-A0A627E9L2-F1
#
_cell.length_a   1.000
_cell.length_b   1.000
_cell.length_c   1.000
_cell.angle_alpha   90.00
_cell.angle_beta   90.00
_cell.angle_gamma   90.00
#
_symmetry.space_group_name_H-M   'P 1'
#
loop_
_entity.id
_entity.type
_entity.pdbx_description
1 polymer ?
#
loop_
_entity_poly.entity_id
_entity_poly.type
_entity_poly.pdbx_seq_one_letter_code
_entity_poly.pdbx_strand_id
1 'polypeptide(L)'
;ELIKMRKNIGSIITTNYDTLIEQFFEFEPLIGNSILLSNPYGSVYKIHGCVSAPSELTITEEDYDYFDNKYELIRAQLLSLFIHNPVIFIGYSISDRNIQQILKTIFSYVPTNSDIANKIRSNFLLVEYEKDSRSNTISEHDIYIGNATTIRINKIKTDDYASIYESLSDLILPVSAMDIRKVQKVWNEIRSGGDIEVKITEDLDQLKNGQMVLAVGSHKRVKYEFQTKPEMMQDYFKIVEEANKQLIILLNKQKIQSSQFFPIFAFSEICPELDNVEIYKEQQRRKLADHFERTTANNCSNIHNTISEIIDDRALPISKKDDCIFHSYYQDRIQSEDIKSYLLSFEDKNSTVYRRLLCLYDYKHYDI
;
A
#
# COMPACT_ATOMS: atom_id res chain seq x y z
N GLU A 1 2.09 4.96 -10.86
CA GLU A 1 1.89 6.05 -9.88
C GLU A 1 0.69 5.86 -8.96
N LEU A 2 -0.55 5.75 -9.46
CA LEU A 2 -1.74 5.66 -8.61
C LEU A 2 -1.70 4.50 -7.58
N ILE A 3 -1.23 3.31 -7.99
CA ILE A 3 -1.03 2.16 -7.08
C ILE A 3 0.09 2.43 -6.06
N LYS A 4 1.20 3.04 -6.47
CA LYS A 4 2.33 3.38 -5.57
C LYS A 4 1.93 4.39 -4.48
N MET A 5 1.04 5.33 -4.82
CA MET A 5 0.54 6.35 -3.91
C MET A 5 -0.26 5.76 -2.75
N ARG A 6 -0.91 4.60 -2.92
CA ARG A 6 -1.72 3.90 -1.91
C ARG A 6 -1.10 3.87 -0.52
N LYS A 7 0.20 3.59 -0.41
CA LYS A 7 0.93 3.47 0.87
C LYS A 7 0.94 4.77 1.70
N ASN A 8 0.75 5.91 1.04
CA ASN A 8 0.79 7.25 1.62
C ASN A 8 -0.62 7.84 1.86
N ILE A 9 -1.68 7.16 1.45
CA ILE A 9 -3.06 7.63 1.63
C ILE A 9 -3.67 6.98 2.87
N GLY A 10 -4.12 7.81 3.82
CA GLY A 10 -4.83 7.35 5.00
C GLY A 10 -6.20 6.80 4.65
N SER A 11 -7.05 7.62 4.04
CA SER A 11 -8.46 7.33 3.78
C SER A 11 -8.93 8.07 2.54
N ILE A 12 -9.91 7.52 1.83
CA ILE A 12 -10.54 8.21 0.69
C ILE A 12 -12.01 8.45 0.99
N ILE A 13 -12.51 9.64 0.68
CA ILE A 13 -13.93 9.99 0.81
C ILE A 13 -14.45 10.35 -0.57
N THR A 14 -15.58 9.76 -0.97
CA THR A 14 -16.13 9.94 -2.31
C THR A 14 -17.66 10.00 -2.31
N THR A 15 -18.19 10.81 -3.21
CA THR A 15 -19.61 10.85 -3.61
C THR A 15 -19.89 9.95 -4.82
N ASN A 16 -18.87 9.34 -5.41
CA ASN A 16 -19.02 8.43 -6.54
C ASN A 16 -19.60 7.09 -6.10
N TYR A 17 -20.44 6.51 -6.95
CA TYR A 17 -21.14 5.26 -6.67
C TYR A 17 -20.33 4.01 -7.07
N ASP A 18 -19.42 4.13 -8.05
CA ASP A 18 -18.62 3.03 -8.63
C ASP A 18 -17.54 2.48 -7.69
N THR A 19 -17.01 1.28 -7.96
CA THR A 19 -16.04 0.60 -7.09
C THR A 19 -14.58 0.76 -7.52
N LEU A 20 -14.24 1.76 -8.34
CA LEU A 20 -12.90 1.88 -8.92
C LEU A 20 -11.82 2.12 -7.84
N ILE A 21 -12.14 2.95 -6.85
CA ILE A 21 -11.20 3.32 -5.79
C ILE A 21 -10.83 2.09 -4.95
N GLU A 22 -11.83 1.28 -4.59
CA GLU A 22 -11.67 0.04 -3.84
C GLU A 22 -10.76 -0.95 -4.58
N GLN A 23 -10.93 -1.05 -5.90
CA GLN A 23 -10.12 -1.94 -6.74
C GLN A 23 -8.67 -1.49 -6.84
N PHE A 24 -8.40 -0.18 -7.01
CA PHE A 24 -7.02 0.31 -7.15
C PHE A 24 -6.27 0.45 -5.83
N PHE A 25 -6.96 0.79 -4.74
CA PHE A 25 -6.33 1.04 -3.44
C PHE A 25 -6.42 -0.17 -2.49
N GLU A 26 -7.23 -1.19 -2.81
CA GLU A 26 -7.58 -2.31 -1.91
C GLU A 26 -8.04 -1.81 -0.53
N PHE A 27 -8.79 -0.72 -0.51
CA PHE A 27 -9.35 -0.13 0.69
C PHE A 27 -10.74 -0.70 0.97
N GLU A 28 -11.10 -0.80 2.25
CA GLU A 28 -12.40 -1.31 2.65
C GLU A 28 -13.49 -0.26 2.42
N PRO A 29 -14.55 -0.55 1.64
CA PRO A 29 -15.65 0.37 1.46
C PRO A 29 -16.49 0.48 2.75
N LEU A 30 -16.75 1.71 3.17
CA LEU A 30 -17.65 2.07 4.26
C LEU A 30 -18.85 2.81 3.66
N ILE A 31 -20.00 2.15 3.70
CA ILE A 31 -21.25 2.59 3.08
C ILE A 31 -22.26 2.91 4.19
N GLY A 32 -22.90 4.09 4.09
CA GLY A 32 -23.97 4.49 5.01
C GLY A 32 -23.56 4.44 6.49
N ASN A 33 -24.29 3.67 7.31
CA ASN A 33 -24.06 3.61 8.76
C ASN A 33 -22.78 2.86 9.15
N SER A 34 -22.20 2.04 8.25
CA SER A 34 -20.94 1.33 8.53
C SER A 34 -19.73 2.26 8.70
N ILE A 35 -19.90 3.53 8.32
CA ILE A 35 -18.96 4.62 8.58
C ILE A 35 -18.73 4.82 10.09
N LEU A 36 -19.76 4.60 10.91
CA LEU A 36 -19.69 4.85 12.35
C LEU A 36 -18.77 3.84 13.04
N LEU A 37 -17.84 4.33 13.87
CA LEU A 37 -16.89 3.53 14.65
C LEU A 37 -15.87 2.71 13.83
N SER A 38 -15.79 2.94 12.53
CA SER A 38 -14.81 2.28 11.66
C SER A 38 -13.40 2.86 11.79
N ASN A 39 -12.40 2.06 11.43
CA ASN A 39 -11.03 2.54 11.28
C ASN A 39 -10.96 3.41 10.01
N PRO A 40 -10.53 4.68 10.09
CA PRO A 40 -10.38 5.51 8.90
C PRO A 40 -9.26 5.06 7.97
N TYR A 41 -8.20 4.46 8.52
CA TYR A 41 -7.03 4.09 7.73
C TYR A 41 -7.33 2.89 6.82
N GLY A 42 -7.01 3.03 5.54
CA GLY A 42 -7.26 2.05 4.49
C GLY A 42 -8.75 1.86 4.16
N SER A 43 -9.55 2.90 4.34
CA SER A 43 -11.00 2.86 4.12
C SER A 43 -11.46 3.84 3.04
N VAL A 44 -12.52 3.46 2.31
CA VAL A 44 -13.22 4.31 1.34
C VAL A 44 -14.59 4.69 1.89
N TYR A 45 -14.76 5.93 2.31
CA TYR A 45 -16.03 6.48 2.77
C TYR A 45 -16.91 6.83 1.56
N LYS A 46 -17.99 6.08 1.36
CA LYS A 46 -18.92 6.27 0.24
C LYS A 46 -20.17 6.98 0.73
N ILE A 47 -20.09 8.30 0.78
CA ILE A 47 -21.09 9.12 1.48
C ILE A 47 -22.45 9.14 0.79
N HIS A 48 -22.52 8.92 -0.54
CA HIS A 48 -23.79 8.81 -1.27
C HIS A 48 -24.16 7.34 -1.59
N GLY A 49 -23.55 6.38 -0.91
CA GLY A 49 -23.77 4.96 -1.15
C GLY A 49 -22.84 4.35 -2.20
N CYS A 50 -23.15 3.10 -2.59
CA CYS A 50 -22.35 2.33 -3.53
C CYS A 50 -23.24 1.51 -4.47
N VAL A 51 -22.80 1.28 -5.71
CA VAL A 51 -23.48 0.35 -6.63
C VAL A 51 -23.60 -1.08 -6.09
N SER A 52 -22.73 -1.48 -5.16
CA SER A 52 -22.80 -2.78 -4.49
C SER A 52 -23.92 -2.87 -3.43
N ALA A 53 -24.46 -1.73 -2.99
CA ALA A 53 -25.54 -1.63 -2.01
C ALA A 53 -26.60 -0.63 -2.49
N PRO A 54 -27.44 -0.99 -3.49
CA PRO A 54 -28.38 -0.06 -4.11
C PRO A 54 -29.38 0.59 -3.14
N SER A 55 -29.74 -0.10 -2.05
CA SER A 55 -30.64 0.42 -1.01
C SER A 55 -30.07 1.54 -0.16
N GLU A 56 -28.76 1.80 -0.26
CA GLU A 56 -28.05 2.84 0.49
C GLU A 56 -27.62 4.00 -0.41
N LEU A 57 -28.07 4.04 -1.68
CA LEU A 57 -27.78 5.10 -2.62
C LEU A 57 -28.57 6.37 -2.29
N THR A 58 -27.90 7.53 -2.37
CA THR A 58 -28.51 8.85 -2.26
C THR A 58 -28.58 9.49 -3.64
N ILE A 59 -29.78 9.56 -4.25
CA ILE A 59 -29.94 10.10 -5.61
C ILE A 59 -31.04 11.17 -5.68
N THR A 60 -32.21 10.87 -5.11
CA THR A 60 -33.40 11.74 -5.16
C THR A 60 -33.36 12.84 -4.09
N GLU A 61 -34.17 13.88 -4.26
CA GLU A 61 -34.28 14.95 -3.25
C GLU A 61 -34.75 14.39 -1.90
N GLU A 62 -35.69 13.44 -1.90
CA GLU A 62 -36.11 12.74 -0.68
C GLU A 62 -34.95 11.95 -0.03
N ASP A 63 -34.06 11.36 -0.83
CA ASP A 63 -32.87 10.68 -0.30
C ASP A 63 -31.92 11.69 0.36
N TYR A 64 -31.75 12.89 -0.21
CA TYR A 64 -30.93 13.95 0.38
C TYR A 64 -31.51 14.45 1.71
N ASP A 65 -32.83 14.63 1.80
CA ASP A 65 -33.50 15.02 3.05
C ASP A 65 -33.35 13.94 4.13
N TYR A 66 -33.45 12.66 3.76
CA TYR A 66 -33.20 11.55 4.66
C TYR A 66 -31.73 11.45 5.06
N PHE A 67 -30.84 11.67 4.10
CA PHE A 67 -29.40 11.66 4.27
C PHE A 67 -28.94 12.75 5.23
N ASP A 68 -29.39 13.99 5.09
CA ASP A 68 -28.99 15.12 5.93
C ASP A 68 -29.19 14.84 7.44
N ASN A 69 -30.27 14.12 7.79
CA ASN A 69 -30.53 13.69 9.16
C ASN A 69 -29.55 12.59 9.66
N LYS A 70 -29.16 11.64 8.80
CA LYS A 70 -28.14 10.63 9.13
C LYS A 70 -26.70 11.16 9.05
N TYR A 71 -26.49 12.17 8.22
CA TYR A 71 -25.20 12.73 7.86
C TYR A 71 -24.57 13.52 9.01
N GLU A 72 -25.33 13.89 10.03
CA GLU A 72 -24.79 14.62 11.18
C GLU A 72 -23.62 13.88 11.87
N LEU A 73 -23.75 12.57 12.09
CA LEU A 73 -22.70 11.75 12.68
C LEU A 73 -21.50 11.54 11.74
N ILE A 74 -21.77 11.29 10.45
CA ILE A 74 -20.73 11.15 9.42
C ILE A 74 -19.94 12.44 9.31
N ARG A 75 -20.62 13.58 9.28
CA ARG A 75 -20.03 14.92 9.24
C ARG A 75 -19.15 15.19 10.46
N ALA A 76 -19.56 14.76 11.66
CA ALA A 76 -18.71 14.88 12.86
C ALA A 76 -17.39 14.10 12.72
N GLN A 77 -17.43 12.89 12.16
CA GLN A 77 -16.23 12.09 11.89
C GLN A 77 -15.35 12.71 10.80
N LEU A 78 -15.94 13.20 9.71
CA LEU A 78 -15.24 13.91 8.63
C LEU A 78 -14.55 15.18 9.14
N LEU A 79 -15.22 15.95 9.99
CA LEU A 79 -14.64 17.14 10.63
C LEU A 79 -13.39 16.78 11.44
N SER A 80 -13.47 15.70 12.24
CA SER A 80 -12.31 15.20 12.99
C SER A 80 -11.17 14.80 12.06
N LEU A 81 -11.46 14.04 10.99
CA LEU A 81 -10.45 13.64 10.01
C LEU A 81 -9.76 14.83 9.34
N PHE A 82 -10.52 15.85 8.96
CA PHE A 82 -9.98 17.03 8.25
C PHE A 82 -9.14 17.94 9.15
N ILE A 83 -9.43 17.98 10.46
CA ILE A 83 -8.64 18.76 11.41
C ILE A 83 -7.28 18.09 11.66
N HIS A 84 -7.26 16.76 11.74
CA HIS A 84 -6.08 16.01 12.16
C HIS A 84 -5.17 15.54 11.01
N ASN A 85 -5.62 15.59 9.76
CA ASN A 85 -4.88 15.06 8.62
C ASN A 85 -4.81 16.08 7.46
N PRO A 86 -3.75 16.03 6.63
CA PRO A 86 -3.75 16.68 5.33
C PRO A 86 -4.88 16.12 4.44
N VAL A 87 -5.59 16.99 3.74
CA VAL A 87 -6.74 16.66 2.88
C VAL A 87 -6.53 17.25 1.49
N ILE A 88 -6.67 16.41 0.47
CA ILE A 88 -6.59 16.79 -0.93
C ILE A 88 -7.96 16.60 -1.57
N PHE A 89 -8.54 17.68 -2.08
CA PHE A 89 -9.80 17.64 -2.83
C PHE A 89 -9.52 17.47 -4.32
N ILE A 90 -10.03 16.40 -4.92
CA ILE A 90 -9.82 16.05 -6.33
C ILE A 90 -11.18 15.87 -7.00
N GLY A 91 -11.37 16.49 -8.18
CA GLY A 91 -12.61 16.36 -8.94
C GLY A 91 -13.77 17.20 -8.40
N TYR A 92 -13.48 18.13 -7.50
CA TYR A 92 -14.45 19.08 -6.97
C TYR A 92 -14.14 20.51 -7.42
N SER A 93 -15.20 21.28 -7.61
CA SER A 93 -15.09 22.73 -7.72
C SER A 93 -15.11 23.35 -6.32
N ILE A 94 -14.44 24.49 -6.14
CA ILE A 94 -14.59 25.33 -4.95
C ILE A 94 -16.05 25.77 -4.71
N SER A 95 -16.89 25.75 -5.74
CA SER A 95 -18.32 26.07 -5.64
C SER A 95 -19.17 24.92 -5.08
N ASP A 96 -18.60 23.75 -4.81
CA ASP A 96 -19.32 22.63 -4.22
C ASP A 96 -19.85 23.00 -2.82
N ARG A 97 -21.17 22.85 -2.64
CA ARG A 97 -21.86 23.26 -1.40
C ARG A 97 -21.41 22.43 -0.21
N ASN A 98 -21.15 21.13 -0.38
CA ASN A 98 -20.75 20.23 0.70
C ASN A 98 -19.34 20.58 1.19
N ILE A 99 -18.40 20.81 0.27
CA ILE A 99 -17.04 21.26 0.62
C ILE A 99 -17.08 22.61 1.32
N GLN A 100 -17.80 23.58 0.76
CA GLN A 100 -17.92 24.89 1.39
C GLN A 100 -18.50 24.78 2.79
N GLN A 101 -19.52 23.97 2.98
CA GLN A 101 -20.15 23.78 4.28
C GLN A 101 -19.21 23.13 5.30
N ILE A 102 -18.42 22.12 4.90
CA ILE A 102 -17.43 21.50 5.78
C ILE A 102 -16.34 22.50 6.17
N LEU A 103 -15.74 23.20 5.19
CA LEU A 103 -14.70 24.19 5.46
C LEU A 103 -15.24 25.35 6.31
N LYS A 104 -16.44 25.87 6.01
CA LYS A 104 -17.16 26.84 6.85
C LYS A 104 -17.26 26.38 8.30
N THR A 105 -17.63 25.11 8.50
CA THR A 105 -17.77 24.54 9.84
C THR A 105 -16.43 24.52 10.56
N ILE A 106 -15.39 23.92 9.96
CA ILE A 106 -14.06 23.79 10.57
C ILE A 106 -13.53 25.14 11.04
N PHE A 107 -13.56 26.13 10.15
CA PHE A 107 -12.97 27.41 10.45
C PHE A 107 -13.88 28.38 11.22
N SER A 108 -15.18 28.10 11.34
CA SER A 108 -16.03 28.85 12.27
C SER A 108 -15.58 28.70 13.73
N TYR A 109 -14.89 27.60 14.06
CA TYR A 109 -14.37 27.31 15.40
C TYR A 109 -12.91 27.76 15.61
N VAL A 110 -12.25 28.29 14.58
CA VAL A 110 -10.82 28.63 14.63
C VAL A 110 -10.65 30.14 14.42
N PRO A 111 -9.97 30.86 15.33
CA PRO A 111 -9.69 32.27 15.13
C PRO A 111 -8.86 32.48 13.85
N THR A 112 -9.35 33.32 12.94
CA THR A 112 -8.84 33.51 11.57
C THR A 112 -7.36 33.93 11.48
N ASN A 113 -6.87 34.65 12.49
CA ASN A 113 -5.48 35.14 12.56
C ASN A 113 -4.65 34.40 13.62
N SER A 114 -4.87 33.11 13.80
CA SER A 114 -4.09 32.27 14.73
C SER A 114 -3.11 31.36 14.01
N ASP A 115 -2.04 30.95 14.69
CA ASP A 115 -1.12 29.92 14.19
C ASP A 115 -1.84 28.60 13.90
N ILE A 116 -2.92 28.32 14.63
CA ILE A 116 -3.79 27.15 14.44
C ILE A 116 -4.51 27.25 13.09
N ALA A 117 -5.06 28.42 12.75
CA ALA A 117 -5.69 28.64 11.44
C ALA A 117 -4.69 28.44 10.29
N ASN A 118 -3.45 28.94 10.44
CA ASN A 118 -2.40 28.75 9.43
C ASN A 118 -2.03 27.28 9.25
N LYS A 119 -1.91 26.51 10.34
CA LYS A 119 -1.65 25.05 10.27
C LYS A 119 -2.79 24.30 9.60
N ILE A 120 -4.03 24.57 10.02
CA ILE A 120 -5.21 23.92 9.44
C ILE A 120 -5.31 24.28 7.95
N ARG A 121 -5.07 25.54 7.58
CA ARG A 121 -5.00 25.98 6.19
C ARG A 121 -3.95 25.21 5.38
N SER A 122 -2.75 24.99 5.93
CA SER A 122 -1.69 24.26 5.23
C SER A 122 -2.01 22.79 4.99
N ASN A 123 -2.99 22.24 5.71
CA ASN A 123 -3.44 20.86 5.53
C ASN A 123 -4.35 20.68 4.32
N PHE A 124 -4.90 21.74 3.72
CA PHE A 124 -5.85 21.63 2.61
C PHE A 124 -5.19 21.96 1.27
N LEU A 125 -5.41 21.08 0.29
CA LEU A 125 -5.07 21.29 -1.11
C LEU A 125 -6.28 21.02 -1.99
N LEU A 126 -6.68 22.00 -2.81
CA LEU A 126 -7.70 21.83 -3.83
C LEU A 126 -7.04 21.63 -5.20
N VAL A 127 -7.44 20.58 -5.91
CA VAL A 127 -7.01 20.29 -7.28
C VAL A 127 -8.20 20.46 -8.22
N GLU A 128 -8.18 21.54 -9.00
CA GLU A 128 -9.18 21.81 -10.04
C GLU A 128 -8.67 21.41 -11.42
N TYR A 129 -9.53 20.76 -12.19
CA TYR A 129 -9.26 20.47 -13.58
C TYR A 129 -9.24 21.77 -14.40
N GLU A 130 -8.16 21.99 -15.13
CA GLU A 130 -8.06 23.05 -16.12
C GLU A 130 -7.46 22.49 -17.39
N LYS A 131 -8.27 22.41 -18.44
CA LYS A 131 -7.87 21.80 -19.72
C LYS A 131 -6.64 22.51 -20.29
N ASP A 132 -5.68 21.73 -20.78
CA ASP A 132 -4.42 22.17 -21.39
C ASP A 132 -3.51 22.94 -20.41
N SER A 133 -3.78 22.86 -19.11
CA SER A 133 -3.00 23.50 -18.04
C SER A 133 -2.09 22.47 -17.39
N ARG A 134 -0.83 22.41 -17.81
CA ARG A 134 0.19 21.56 -17.17
C ARG A 134 0.90 22.25 -16.00
N SER A 135 0.17 23.08 -15.26
CA SER A 135 0.71 23.90 -14.19
C SER A 135 0.86 23.10 -12.90
N ASN A 136 2.06 23.11 -12.32
CA ASN A 136 2.32 22.60 -10.97
C ASN A 136 2.38 23.73 -9.93
N THR A 137 1.89 24.92 -10.29
CA THR A 137 1.97 26.10 -9.43
C THR A 137 0.86 26.07 -8.39
N ILE A 138 1.26 26.15 -7.11
CA ILE A 138 0.32 26.31 -6.00
C ILE A 138 -0.03 27.78 -5.87
N SER A 139 -1.32 28.08 -5.95
CA SER A 139 -1.89 29.40 -5.72
C SER A 139 -2.74 29.41 -4.45
N GLU A 140 -2.96 30.58 -3.88
CA GLU A 140 -3.90 30.75 -2.78
C GLU A 140 -5.29 31.08 -3.34
N HIS A 141 -6.33 30.48 -2.78
CA HIS A 141 -7.71 30.79 -3.15
C HIS A 141 -8.56 31.14 -1.93
N ASP A 142 -9.24 32.29 -1.97
CA ASP A 142 -10.14 32.75 -0.92
C ASP A 142 -11.53 32.10 -1.04
N ILE A 143 -11.94 31.37 0.00
CA ILE A 143 -13.30 30.85 0.19
C ILE A 143 -14.05 31.79 1.11
N TYR A 144 -15.24 32.20 0.70
CA TYR A 144 -16.13 33.00 1.55
C TYR A 144 -16.88 32.11 2.55
N ILE A 145 -16.70 32.38 3.84
CA ILE A 145 -17.29 31.56 4.92
C ILE A 145 -18.55 32.17 5.55
N GLY A 146 -18.88 33.40 5.18
CA GLY A 146 -19.93 34.18 5.84
C GLY A 146 -19.34 35.24 6.77
N ASN A 147 -20.15 36.21 7.22
CA ASN A 147 -19.76 37.28 8.13
C ASN A 147 -18.49 38.05 7.70
N ALA A 148 -18.37 38.36 6.40
CA ALA A 148 -17.22 39.07 5.81
C ALA A 148 -15.85 38.39 6.02
N THR A 149 -15.84 37.10 6.36
CA THR A 149 -14.61 36.33 6.60
C THR A 149 -14.28 35.48 5.39
N THR A 150 -13.04 35.59 4.90
CA THR A 150 -12.49 34.72 3.85
C THR A 150 -11.43 33.80 4.41
N ILE A 151 -11.32 32.62 3.80
CA ILE A 151 -10.30 31.64 4.15
C ILE A 151 -9.56 31.24 2.93
N ARG A 152 -8.26 31.41 3.01
CA ARG A 152 -7.37 31.00 1.95
C ARG A 152 -7.06 29.52 2.10
N ILE A 153 -7.12 28.78 1.00
CA ILE A 153 -6.61 27.40 0.93
C ILE A 153 -5.63 27.28 -0.23
N ASN A 154 -4.77 26.27 -0.19
CA ASN A 154 -3.87 25.99 -1.30
C ASN A 154 -4.66 25.38 -2.46
N LYS A 155 -4.35 25.83 -3.68
CA LYS A 155 -5.06 25.43 -4.89
C LYS A 155 -4.09 25.23 -6.04
N ILE A 156 -4.26 24.12 -6.76
CA ILE A 156 -3.62 23.84 -8.04
C ILE A 156 -4.72 23.75 -9.09
N LYS A 157 -4.48 24.36 -10.24
CA LYS A 157 -5.29 24.18 -11.44
C LYS A 157 -4.45 23.48 -12.48
N THR A 158 -4.84 22.28 -12.90
CA THR A 158 -4.04 21.47 -13.82
C THR A 158 -4.89 20.39 -14.50
N ASP A 159 -4.47 19.93 -15.67
CA ASP A 159 -4.88 18.63 -16.23
C ASP A 159 -3.79 17.55 -16.12
N ASP A 160 -2.61 17.91 -15.61
CA ASP A 160 -1.49 17.00 -15.34
C ASP A 160 -1.64 16.34 -13.95
N TYR A 161 -2.67 15.51 -13.80
CA TYR A 161 -2.89 14.74 -12.57
C TYR A 161 -1.78 13.71 -12.30
N ALA A 162 -1.08 13.27 -13.35
CA ALA A 162 0.04 12.34 -13.23
C ALA A 162 1.15 12.92 -12.33
N SER A 163 1.52 14.18 -12.52
CA SER A 163 2.53 14.87 -11.69
C SER A 163 2.13 14.92 -10.20
N ILE A 164 0.84 15.06 -9.90
CA ILE A 164 0.33 15.04 -8.53
C ILE A 164 0.46 13.64 -7.94
N TYR A 165 0.05 12.60 -8.67
CA TYR A 165 0.15 11.22 -8.19
C TYR A 165 1.60 10.78 -7.95
N GLU A 166 2.52 11.19 -8.82
CA GLU A 166 3.97 10.95 -8.67
C GLU A 166 4.50 11.63 -7.39
N SER A 167 4.17 12.90 -7.19
CA SER A 167 4.56 13.65 -5.99
C SER A 167 4.07 12.97 -4.70
N LEU A 168 2.85 12.41 -4.73
CA LEU A 168 2.27 11.73 -3.57
C LEU A 168 2.85 10.32 -3.38
N SER A 169 3.23 9.61 -4.43
CA SER A 169 3.88 8.29 -4.31
C SER A 169 5.30 8.36 -3.79
N ASP A 170 6.00 9.47 -4.05
CA ASP A 170 7.39 9.69 -3.63
C ASP A 170 7.52 10.17 -2.18
N LEU A 171 6.41 10.51 -1.52
CA LEU A 171 6.43 10.88 -0.10
C LEU A 171 7.00 9.74 0.75
N ILE A 172 8.02 10.08 1.54
CA ILE A 172 8.64 9.19 2.52
C ILE A 172 8.02 9.52 3.89
N LEU A 173 6.95 8.82 4.24
CA LEU A 173 6.35 8.87 5.57
C LEU A 173 7.14 7.96 6.53
N PRO A 174 7.32 8.35 7.81
CA PRO A 174 7.98 7.49 8.80
C PRO A 174 7.26 6.17 9.08
N VAL A 175 5.93 6.14 8.87
CA VAL A 175 5.05 4.99 9.02
C VAL A 175 4.00 5.05 7.91
N SER A 176 3.77 3.94 7.21
CA SER A 176 2.74 3.89 6.17
C SER A 176 1.33 3.86 6.77
N ALA A 177 0.34 4.34 6.01
CA ALA A 177 -1.07 4.28 6.46
C ALA A 177 -1.53 2.82 6.69
N MET A 178 -1.00 1.88 5.91
CA MET A 178 -1.30 0.45 6.03
C MET A 178 -0.77 -0.15 7.33
N ASP A 179 0.38 0.30 7.82
CA ASP A 179 0.94 -0.14 9.09
C ASP A 179 0.14 0.43 10.28
N ILE A 180 -0.26 1.69 10.21
CA ILE A 180 -1.15 2.31 11.22
C ILE A 180 -2.46 1.51 11.31
N ARG A 181 -3.05 1.14 10.17
CA ARG A 181 -4.26 0.32 10.12
C ARG A 181 -4.08 -1.03 10.81
N LYS A 182 -2.98 -1.75 10.52
CA LYS A 182 -2.67 -3.05 11.15
C LYS A 182 -2.59 -2.89 12.67
N VAL A 183 -1.83 -1.90 13.16
CA VAL A 183 -1.67 -1.64 14.60
C VAL A 183 -2.99 -1.25 15.25
N GLN A 184 -3.79 -0.38 14.63
CA GLN A 184 -5.07 0.04 15.19
C GLN A 184 -6.11 -1.09 15.21
N LYS A 185 -6.10 -1.98 14.20
CA LYS A 185 -6.96 -3.18 14.22
C LYS A 185 -6.62 -4.06 15.41
N VAL A 186 -5.34 -4.37 15.60
CA VAL A 186 -4.85 -5.14 16.75
C VAL A 186 -5.21 -4.44 18.08
N TRP A 187 -5.00 -3.13 18.16
CA TRP A 187 -5.35 -2.32 19.34
C TRP A 187 -6.85 -2.36 19.67
N ASN A 188 -7.71 -2.30 18.66
CA ASN A 188 -9.15 -2.37 18.84
C ASN A 188 -9.59 -3.75 19.32
N GLU A 189 -9.00 -4.83 18.80
CA GLU A 189 -9.26 -6.20 19.26
C GLU A 189 -8.86 -6.40 20.73
N ILE A 190 -7.72 -5.82 21.14
CA ILE A 190 -7.27 -5.75 22.55
C ILE A 190 -8.32 -5.04 23.41
N ARG A 191 -8.81 -3.88 22.96
CA ARG A 191 -9.78 -3.08 23.71
C ARG A 191 -11.16 -3.74 23.80
N SER A 192 -11.57 -4.49 22.78
CA SER A 192 -12.86 -5.20 22.76
C SER A 192 -12.85 -6.52 23.54
N GLY A 193 -11.72 -6.92 24.13
CA GLY A 193 -11.63 -8.12 24.98
C GLY A 193 -11.74 -9.43 24.19
N GLY A 194 -11.23 -9.48 22.95
CA GLY A 194 -11.07 -10.75 22.22
C GLY A 194 -10.07 -11.68 22.93
N ASP A 195 -10.04 -12.96 22.53
CA ASP A 195 -9.10 -13.97 23.05
C ASP A 195 -7.66 -13.60 22.68
N ILE A 196 -7.06 -12.71 23.47
CA ILE A 196 -5.69 -12.23 23.30
C ILE A 196 -4.93 -12.68 24.53
N GLU A 197 -4.16 -13.76 24.36
CA GLU A 197 -3.14 -14.13 25.34
C GLU A 197 -1.98 -13.14 25.26
N VAL A 198 -2.02 -12.11 26.12
CA VAL A 198 -0.89 -11.18 26.27
C VAL A 198 0.26 -11.92 26.98
N LYS A 199 1.24 -12.38 26.19
CA LYS A 199 2.47 -12.97 26.71
C LYS A 199 3.58 -11.93 26.75
N ILE A 200 3.96 -11.50 27.95
CA ILE A 200 5.16 -10.67 28.15
C ILE A 200 6.36 -11.62 28.10
N THR A 201 7.10 -11.59 26.99
CA THR A 201 8.34 -12.36 26.83
C THR A 201 9.46 -11.43 26.36
N GLU A 202 10.66 -11.61 26.90
CA GLU A 202 11.87 -10.93 26.42
C GLU A 202 12.48 -11.62 25.18
N ASP A 203 11.95 -12.80 24.83
CA ASP A 203 12.49 -13.68 23.81
C ASP A 203 11.39 -14.06 22.80
N LEU A 204 11.43 -13.43 21.63
CA LEU A 204 10.43 -13.54 20.55
C LEU A 204 10.47 -14.92 19.88
N ASP A 205 11.63 -15.60 19.91
CA ASP A 205 11.86 -16.89 19.23
C ASP A 205 11.11 -18.07 19.88
N GLN A 206 10.47 -17.87 21.05
CA GLN A 206 9.67 -18.89 21.74
C GLN A 206 8.18 -18.85 21.38
N LEU A 207 7.77 -17.94 20.50
CA LEU A 207 6.37 -17.77 20.09
C LEU A 207 6.03 -18.73 18.95
N LYS A 208 4.89 -19.43 19.05
CA LYS A 208 4.43 -20.33 17.99
C LYS A 208 3.81 -19.52 16.85
N ASN A 209 4.14 -19.85 15.60
CA ASN A 209 3.50 -19.26 14.42
C ASN A 209 1.98 -19.49 14.47
N GLY A 210 1.23 -18.40 14.58
CA GLY A 210 -0.23 -18.40 14.75
C GLY A 210 -0.72 -17.70 16.02
N GLN A 211 0.17 -17.28 16.91
CA GLN A 211 -0.17 -16.52 18.12
C GLN A 211 0.13 -15.03 17.94
N MET A 212 -0.88 -14.16 18.07
CA MET A 212 -0.69 -12.71 18.09
C MET A 212 -0.05 -12.29 19.41
N VAL A 213 1.14 -11.69 19.37
CA VAL A 213 1.82 -11.20 20.57
C VAL A 213 2.09 -9.71 20.47
N LEU A 214 1.64 -8.95 21.47
CA LEU A 214 2.02 -7.55 21.66
C LEU A 214 3.29 -7.51 22.52
N ALA A 215 4.45 -7.30 21.90
CA ALA A 215 5.71 -7.16 22.61
C ALA A 215 5.90 -5.72 23.13
N VAL A 216 5.69 -5.50 24.44
CA VAL A 216 5.99 -4.21 25.10
C VAL A 216 7.32 -4.31 25.84
N GLY A 217 8.41 -3.92 25.16
CA GLY A 217 9.75 -3.85 25.75
C GLY A 217 10.05 -2.49 26.39
N SER A 218 10.87 -2.46 27.44
CA SER A 218 11.38 -1.22 28.00
C SER A 218 12.17 -0.41 26.95
N HIS A 219 12.03 0.91 26.96
CA HIS A 219 12.52 1.90 25.98
C HIS A 219 13.96 1.76 25.43
N LYS A 220 14.80 0.85 25.95
CA LYS A 220 16.19 0.66 25.54
C LYS A 220 16.41 -0.35 24.41
N ARG A 221 15.36 -1.06 23.95
CA ARG A 221 15.46 -2.00 22.82
C ARG A 221 14.17 -2.04 22.01
N VAL A 222 13.70 -0.89 21.51
CA VAL A 222 12.75 -0.92 20.39
C VAL A 222 13.54 -1.38 19.17
N LYS A 223 13.67 -2.71 18.99
CA LYS A 223 13.90 -3.26 17.67
C LYS A 223 12.65 -2.87 16.90
N TYR A 224 12.77 -1.86 16.06
CA TYR A 224 11.78 -1.62 15.01
C TYR A 224 11.61 -2.98 14.32
N GLU A 225 10.43 -3.58 14.44
CA GLU A 225 10.10 -4.79 13.69
C GLU A 225 10.02 -4.39 12.23
N PHE A 226 11.18 -4.41 11.58
CA PHE A 226 11.29 -4.47 10.14
C PHE A 226 10.60 -5.76 9.68
N GLN A 227 9.93 -5.74 8.52
CA GLN A 227 9.58 -7.01 7.90
C GLN A 227 10.84 -7.88 7.82
N THR A 228 10.69 -9.13 8.24
CA THR A 228 11.79 -10.09 8.15
C THR A 228 12.07 -10.38 6.67
N LYS A 229 13.30 -10.80 6.32
CA LYS A 229 13.62 -11.17 4.92
C LYS A 229 12.61 -12.19 4.34
N PRO A 230 12.15 -13.22 5.08
CA PRO A 230 11.09 -14.11 4.60
C PRO A 230 9.79 -13.38 4.25
N GLU A 231 9.31 -12.46 5.09
CA GLU A 231 8.10 -11.67 4.84
C GLU A 231 8.26 -10.81 3.59
N MET A 232 9.41 -10.14 3.43
CA MET A 232 9.70 -9.36 2.23
C MET A 232 9.70 -10.20 0.94
N MET A 233 10.05 -11.49 1.02
CA MET A 233 9.97 -12.41 -0.13
C MET A 233 8.54 -12.89 -0.41
N GLN A 234 7.70 -13.03 0.62
CA GLN A 234 6.28 -13.39 0.46
C GLN A 234 5.50 -12.24 -0.19
N ASP A 235 5.79 -11.01 0.25
CA ASP A 235 5.18 -9.77 -0.22
C ASP A 235 5.92 -9.17 -1.44
N TYR A 236 6.93 -9.86 -1.99
CA TYR A 236 7.82 -9.32 -3.04
C TYR A 236 7.08 -8.58 -4.16
N PHE A 237 6.09 -9.22 -4.80
CA PHE A 237 5.37 -8.61 -5.92
C PHE A 237 4.61 -7.36 -5.49
N LYS A 238 4.02 -7.36 -4.30
CA LYS A 238 3.34 -6.19 -3.73
C LYS A 238 4.32 -5.07 -3.43
N ILE A 239 5.47 -5.38 -2.84
CA ILE A 239 6.53 -4.40 -2.52
C ILE A 239 7.07 -3.74 -3.79
N VAL A 240 7.29 -4.54 -4.84
CA VAL A 240 7.78 -4.08 -6.14
C VAL A 240 6.73 -3.22 -6.84
N GLU A 241 5.47 -3.65 -6.85
CA GLU A 241 4.36 -2.90 -7.43
C GLU A 241 4.10 -1.56 -6.73
N GLU A 242 4.16 -1.55 -5.39
CA GLU A 242 4.01 -0.33 -4.58
C GLU A 242 5.26 0.58 -4.60
N ALA A 243 6.37 0.10 -5.18
CA ALA A 243 7.69 0.73 -5.11
C ALA A 243 8.01 1.20 -3.67
N ASN A 244 7.85 0.31 -2.69
CA ASN A 244 7.89 0.67 -1.27
C ASN A 244 9.33 0.89 -0.76
N LYS A 245 9.93 2.03 -1.14
CA LYS A 245 11.28 2.45 -0.75
C LYS A 245 11.50 2.47 0.76
N GLN A 246 10.49 2.89 1.53
CA GLN A 246 10.53 2.96 3.00
C GLN A 246 10.77 1.59 3.64
N LEU A 247 10.18 0.54 3.06
CA LEU A 247 10.38 -0.83 3.52
C LEU A 247 11.73 -1.37 3.04
N ILE A 248 12.08 -1.11 1.77
CA ILE A 248 13.30 -1.63 1.14
C ILE A 248 14.55 -1.07 1.82
N ILE A 249 14.61 0.23 2.15
CA ILE A 249 15.78 0.85 2.80
C ILE A 249 16.11 0.22 4.18
N LEU A 250 15.15 -0.45 4.81
CA LEU A 250 15.36 -1.18 6.07
C LEU A 250 16.28 -2.39 5.89
N LEU A 251 16.47 -2.86 4.65
CA LEU A 251 17.47 -3.89 4.32
C LEU A 251 18.89 -3.47 4.66
N ASN A 252 19.23 -2.17 4.69
CA ASN A 252 20.56 -1.71 5.10
C ASN A 252 20.89 -2.11 6.55
N LYS A 253 19.87 -2.34 7.38
CA LYS A 253 20.02 -2.82 8.75
C LYS A 253 20.11 -4.34 8.85
N GLN A 254 19.94 -5.06 7.75
CA GLN A 254 19.91 -6.53 7.69
C GLN A 254 21.02 -7.07 6.78
N LYS A 255 21.94 -7.88 7.32
CA LYS A 255 22.98 -8.52 6.50
C LYS A 255 22.43 -9.75 5.78
N ILE A 256 22.36 -9.75 4.45
CA ILE A 256 22.04 -10.94 3.65
C ILE A 256 23.24 -11.91 3.71
N GLN A 257 23.02 -13.14 4.17
CA GLN A 257 24.07 -14.15 4.23
C GLN A 257 24.32 -14.73 2.84
N SER A 258 25.56 -15.09 2.52
CA SER A 258 25.94 -15.65 1.21
C SER A 258 25.27 -16.98 0.88
N SER A 259 24.75 -17.71 1.88
CA SER A 259 23.98 -18.93 1.69
C SER A 259 22.51 -18.67 1.33
N GLN A 260 21.98 -17.48 1.59
CA GLN A 260 20.55 -17.14 1.45
C GLN A 260 20.20 -16.70 0.04
N PHE A 261 19.08 -17.19 -0.50
CA PHE A 261 18.48 -16.65 -1.72
C PHE A 261 17.64 -15.45 -1.31
N PHE A 262 17.87 -14.32 -1.96
CA PHE A 262 17.13 -13.08 -1.68
C PHE A 262 17.08 -12.21 -2.94
N PRO A 263 15.90 -11.74 -3.37
CA PRO A 263 15.77 -10.86 -4.53
C PRO A 263 16.36 -9.48 -4.19
N ILE A 264 17.28 -9.00 -5.01
CA ILE A 264 18.00 -7.74 -4.78
C ILE A 264 17.98 -6.82 -6.01
N PHE A 265 17.69 -7.35 -7.21
CA PHE A 265 17.76 -6.58 -8.45
C PHE A 265 16.64 -5.53 -8.48
N ALA A 266 15.37 -5.94 -8.39
CA ALA A 266 14.23 -5.03 -8.30
C ALA A 266 14.33 -4.05 -7.12
N PHE A 267 14.76 -4.54 -5.96
CA PHE A 267 14.90 -3.71 -4.76
C PHE A 267 15.98 -2.64 -4.93
N SER A 268 17.07 -2.93 -5.63
CA SER A 268 18.11 -1.94 -5.93
C SER A 268 17.68 -0.88 -6.93
N GLU A 269 16.83 -1.22 -7.89
CA GLU A 269 16.26 -0.23 -8.81
C GLU A 269 15.27 0.71 -8.10
N ILE A 270 14.42 0.17 -7.22
CA ILE A 270 13.44 0.95 -6.47
C ILE A 270 14.12 1.81 -5.39
N CYS A 271 15.20 1.31 -4.79
CA CYS A 271 15.91 2.00 -3.70
C CYS A 271 17.43 2.09 -3.98
N PRO A 272 17.89 3.13 -4.70
CA PRO A 272 19.31 3.35 -5.00
C PRO A 272 20.19 3.57 -3.76
N GLU A 273 19.60 3.87 -2.60
CA GLU A 273 20.27 4.10 -1.31
C GLU A 273 20.64 2.81 -0.57
N LEU A 274 20.43 1.63 -1.19
CA LEU A 274 20.77 0.36 -0.58
C LEU A 274 22.29 0.16 -0.46
N ASP A 275 22.72 -0.34 0.70
CA ASP A 275 24.12 -0.67 0.97
C ASP A 275 24.48 -2.05 0.41
N ASN A 276 25.71 -2.21 -0.06
CA ASN A 276 26.29 -3.49 -0.53
C ASN A 276 25.54 -4.16 -1.70
N VAL A 277 24.77 -3.40 -2.49
CA VAL A 277 23.98 -3.91 -3.63
C VAL A 277 24.80 -4.77 -4.58
N GLU A 278 25.94 -4.27 -5.06
CA GLU A 278 26.78 -5.00 -6.03
C GLU A 278 27.30 -6.32 -5.47
N ILE A 279 27.67 -6.34 -4.18
CA ILE A 279 28.10 -7.56 -3.50
C ILE A 279 26.95 -8.58 -3.46
N TYR A 280 25.73 -8.14 -3.17
CA TYR A 280 24.57 -9.01 -3.13
C TYR A 280 24.13 -9.49 -4.52
N LYS A 281 24.18 -8.63 -5.55
CA LYS A 281 23.93 -9.01 -6.95
C LYS A 281 24.90 -10.11 -7.40
N GLU A 282 26.20 -9.90 -7.20
CA GLU A 282 27.25 -10.88 -7.52
C GLU A 282 27.00 -12.23 -6.82
N GLN A 283 26.63 -12.19 -5.52
CA GLN A 283 26.29 -13.39 -4.77
C GLN A 283 25.09 -14.14 -5.35
N GLN A 284 24.00 -13.43 -5.71
CA GLN A 284 22.83 -14.09 -6.29
C GLN A 284 23.14 -14.64 -7.69
N ARG A 285 23.86 -13.91 -8.56
CA ARG A 285 24.29 -14.40 -9.88
C ARG A 285 25.04 -15.72 -9.76
N ARG A 286 26.06 -15.77 -8.89
CA ARG A 286 26.85 -16.99 -8.66
C ARG A 286 25.97 -18.14 -8.17
N LYS A 287 25.08 -17.90 -7.20
CA LYS A 287 24.21 -18.95 -6.66
C LYS A 287 23.23 -19.51 -7.68
N LEU A 288 22.68 -18.66 -8.54
CA LEU A 288 21.78 -19.08 -9.60
C LEU A 288 22.54 -19.91 -10.65
N ALA A 289 23.76 -19.50 -11.01
CA ALA A 289 24.63 -20.27 -11.92
C ALA A 289 25.04 -21.62 -11.31
N ASP A 290 25.55 -21.65 -10.07
CA ASP A 290 25.93 -22.88 -9.36
C ASP A 290 24.75 -23.86 -9.25
N HIS A 291 23.54 -23.34 -9.08
CA HIS A 291 22.36 -24.17 -9.02
C HIS A 291 21.97 -24.69 -10.42
N PHE A 292 22.04 -23.86 -11.45
CA PHE A 292 21.82 -24.27 -12.83
C PHE A 292 22.78 -25.41 -13.25
N GLU A 293 24.06 -25.30 -12.92
CA GLU A 293 25.02 -26.38 -13.17
C GLU A 293 24.63 -27.69 -12.48
N ARG A 294 24.15 -27.63 -11.23
CA ARG A 294 23.64 -28.81 -10.50
C ARG A 294 22.39 -29.40 -11.16
N THR A 295 21.46 -28.57 -11.63
CA THR A 295 20.27 -29.08 -12.35
C THR A 295 20.68 -29.77 -13.65
N THR A 296 21.71 -29.27 -14.32
CA THR A 296 22.27 -29.87 -15.53
C THR A 296 22.90 -31.23 -15.22
N ALA A 297 23.73 -31.30 -14.18
CA ALA A 297 24.36 -32.56 -13.74
C ALA A 297 23.33 -33.61 -13.27
N ASN A 298 22.18 -33.17 -12.76
CA ASN A 298 21.11 -34.04 -12.29
C ASN A 298 20.11 -34.47 -13.39
N ASN A 299 20.41 -34.20 -14.67
CA ASN A 299 19.56 -34.52 -15.82
C ASN A 299 18.16 -33.88 -15.74
N CYS A 300 18.06 -32.62 -15.27
CA CYS A 300 16.79 -31.88 -15.24
C CYS A 300 16.47 -31.15 -16.57
N SER A 301 17.28 -31.38 -17.61
CA SER A 301 17.02 -30.83 -18.94
C SER A 301 15.81 -31.51 -19.58
N ASN A 302 14.90 -30.70 -20.10
CA ASN A 302 13.64 -31.15 -20.71
C ASN A 302 13.24 -30.21 -21.85
N ILE A 303 12.36 -30.63 -22.75
CA ILE A 303 11.97 -29.85 -23.94
C ILE A 303 10.70 -29.00 -23.76
N HIS A 304 10.18 -28.91 -22.53
CA HIS A 304 8.91 -28.26 -22.24
C HIS A 304 9.06 -26.74 -22.22
N ASN A 305 8.01 -26.05 -22.68
CA ASN A 305 8.00 -24.58 -22.78
C ASN A 305 7.04 -23.96 -21.76
N THR A 306 6.20 -24.77 -21.10
CA THR A 306 5.30 -24.30 -20.05
C THR A 306 5.51 -25.06 -18.74
N ILE A 307 5.13 -24.42 -17.63
CA ILE A 307 5.22 -25.04 -16.30
C ILE A 307 4.24 -26.22 -16.19
N SER A 308 3.04 -26.09 -16.77
CA SER A 308 2.03 -27.16 -16.80
C SER A 308 2.56 -28.42 -17.48
N GLU A 309 3.25 -28.31 -18.62
CA GLU A 309 3.86 -29.45 -19.30
C GLU A 309 4.87 -30.18 -18.40
N ILE A 310 5.69 -29.45 -17.63
CA ILE A 310 6.66 -30.04 -16.69
C ILE A 310 5.95 -30.71 -15.50
N ILE A 311 4.88 -30.10 -14.99
CA ILE A 311 4.10 -30.63 -13.87
C ILE A 311 3.28 -31.86 -14.28
N ASP A 312 2.80 -31.92 -15.51
CA ASP A 312 1.97 -33.04 -16.00
C ASP A 312 2.80 -34.19 -16.57
N ASP A 313 4.07 -33.96 -16.88
CA ASP A 313 4.98 -35.00 -17.35
C ASP A 313 5.18 -36.09 -16.29
N ARG A 314 4.80 -37.32 -16.66
CA ARG A 314 4.96 -38.53 -15.82
C ARG A 314 6.32 -39.18 -15.96
N ALA A 315 7.09 -38.84 -17.00
CA ALA A 315 8.46 -39.30 -17.19
C ALA A 315 9.44 -38.56 -16.26
N LEU A 316 9.10 -37.34 -15.81
CA LEU A 316 9.90 -36.57 -14.86
C LEU A 316 9.60 -36.99 -13.41
N PRO A 317 10.63 -37.35 -12.61
CA PRO A 317 10.45 -37.62 -11.19
C PRO A 317 9.86 -36.40 -10.48
N ILE A 318 8.85 -36.62 -9.62
CA ILE A 318 8.17 -35.56 -8.87
C ILE A 318 9.17 -34.68 -8.10
N SER A 319 10.17 -35.30 -7.47
CA SER A 319 11.21 -34.61 -6.70
C SER A 319 12.12 -33.70 -7.54
N LYS A 320 12.10 -33.81 -8.87
CA LYS A 320 12.93 -33.01 -9.78
C LYS A 320 12.13 -31.94 -10.54
N LYS A 321 10.80 -31.92 -10.42
CA LYS A 321 9.95 -30.99 -11.20
C LYS A 321 10.31 -29.53 -10.96
N ASP A 322 10.57 -29.16 -9.71
CA ASP A 322 11.01 -27.80 -9.35
C ASP A 322 12.34 -27.41 -10.00
N ASP A 323 13.32 -28.33 -9.98
CA ASP A 323 14.62 -28.13 -10.59
C ASP A 323 14.52 -28.11 -12.13
N CYS A 324 13.59 -28.88 -12.73
CA CYS A 324 13.27 -28.81 -14.15
C CYS A 324 12.63 -27.47 -14.55
N ILE A 325 11.71 -26.94 -13.74
CA ILE A 325 11.13 -25.60 -13.95
C ILE A 325 12.23 -24.55 -13.89
N PHE A 326 13.09 -24.60 -12.85
CA PHE A 326 14.23 -23.69 -12.71
C PHE A 326 15.16 -23.76 -13.94
N HIS A 327 15.55 -24.98 -14.36
CA HIS A 327 16.45 -25.18 -15.49
C HIS A 327 15.86 -24.62 -16.80
N SER A 328 14.58 -24.88 -17.06
CA SER A 328 13.90 -24.46 -18.29
C SER A 328 13.72 -22.95 -18.33
N TYR A 329 13.40 -22.33 -17.18
CA TYR A 329 13.31 -20.88 -17.08
C TYR A 329 14.69 -20.21 -17.21
N TYR A 330 15.75 -20.80 -16.62
CA TYR A 330 17.12 -20.30 -16.76
C TYR A 330 17.56 -20.28 -18.24
N GLN A 331 17.15 -21.29 -19.03
CA GLN A 331 17.41 -21.40 -20.48
C GLN A 331 16.44 -20.62 -21.40
N ASP A 332 15.61 -19.73 -20.85
CA ASP A 332 14.66 -18.91 -21.63
C ASP A 332 13.56 -19.71 -22.37
N ARG A 333 13.29 -20.95 -21.94
CA ARG A 333 12.21 -21.76 -22.55
C ARG A 333 10.83 -21.40 -22.04
N ILE A 334 10.74 -21.03 -20.76
CA ILE A 334 9.48 -20.62 -20.11
C ILE A 334 9.41 -19.09 -20.09
N GLN A 335 8.24 -18.55 -20.39
CA GLN A 335 8.00 -17.11 -20.36
C GLN A 335 7.95 -16.57 -18.92
N SER A 336 8.41 -15.34 -18.71
CA SER A 336 8.41 -14.71 -17.37
C SER A 336 7.01 -14.55 -16.78
N GLU A 337 5.97 -14.35 -17.61
CA GLU A 337 4.58 -14.20 -17.13
C GLU A 337 4.02 -15.52 -16.55
N ASP A 338 4.42 -16.67 -17.13
CA ASP A 338 4.05 -17.99 -16.61
C ASP A 338 4.70 -18.22 -15.24
N ILE A 339 5.97 -17.84 -15.08
CA ILE A 339 6.69 -17.94 -13.81
C ILE A 339 6.10 -17.01 -12.76
N LYS A 340 5.74 -15.79 -13.14
CA LYS A 340 5.06 -14.84 -12.23
C LYS A 340 3.74 -15.41 -11.73
N SER A 341 2.90 -15.92 -12.65
CA SER A 341 1.62 -16.55 -12.30
C SER A 341 1.80 -17.75 -11.37
N TYR A 342 2.80 -18.60 -11.65
CA TYR A 342 3.15 -19.74 -10.82
C TYR A 342 3.60 -19.32 -9.41
N LEU A 343 4.51 -18.33 -9.30
CA LEU A 343 4.97 -17.80 -8.01
C LEU A 343 3.84 -17.16 -7.19
N LEU A 344 2.87 -16.50 -7.82
CA LEU A 344 1.70 -15.95 -7.14
C LEU A 344 0.80 -17.04 -6.56
N SER A 345 0.64 -18.16 -7.28
CA SER A 345 -0.16 -19.33 -6.86
C SER A 345 0.55 -20.31 -5.92
N PHE A 346 1.84 -20.10 -5.61
CA PHE A 346 2.67 -21.05 -4.87
C PHE A 346 2.25 -21.14 -3.39
N GLU A 347 1.90 -22.35 -2.91
CA GLU A 347 1.36 -22.54 -1.54
C GLU A 347 2.40 -22.25 -0.45
N ASP A 348 3.61 -22.82 -0.54
CA ASP A 348 4.68 -22.62 0.44
C ASP A 348 5.73 -21.61 -0.03
N LYS A 349 5.43 -20.32 0.22
CA LYS A 349 6.34 -19.19 -0.06
C LYS A 349 7.57 -19.15 0.87
N ASN A 350 7.64 -19.98 1.91
CA ASN A 350 8.82 -20.09 2.76
C ASN A 350 9.83 -21.13 2.27
N SER A 351 9.43 -21.99 1.33
CA SER A 351 10.28 -23.03 0.77
C SER A 351 11.54 -22.48 0.08
N THR A 352 12.61 -23.27 0.10
CA THR A 352 13.85 -22.94 -0.63
C THR A 352 13.63 -22.96 -2.14
N VAL A 353 12.65 -23.75 -2.61
CA VAL A 353 12.21 -23.78 -4.01
C VAL A 353 11.65 -22.44 -4.43
N TYR A 354 10.67 -21.93 -3.71
CA TYR A 354 10.07 -20.62 -3.98
C TYR A 354 11.12 -19.51 -4.01
N ARG A 355 11.94 -19.40 -2.96
CA ARG A 355 12.96 -18.33 -2.86
C ARG A 355 13.93 -18.33 -4.02
N ARG A 356 14.33 -19.51 -4.48
CA ARG A 356 15.26 -19.70 -5.59
C ARG A 356 14.63 -19.33 -6.94
N LEU A 357 13.41 -19.78 -7.20
CA LEU A 357 12.67 -19.39 -8.41
C LEU A 357 12.37 -17.89 -8.43
N LEU A 358 12.00 -17.31 -7.28
CA LEU A 358 11.80 -15.88 -7.13
C LEU A 358 13.07 -15.07 -7.44
N CYS A 359 14.23 -15.51 -6.94
CA CYS A 359 15.51 -14.85 -7.25
C CYS A 359 15.90 -14.98 -8.72
N LEU A 360 15.57 -16.11 -9.37
CA LEU A 360 15.78 -16.25 -10.81
C LEU A 360 14.86 -15.31 -11.60
N TYR A 361 13.61 -15.18 -11.18
CA TYR A 361 12.67 -14.22 -11.76
C TYR A 361 13.19 -12.78 -11.61
N ASP A 362 13.58 -12.39 -10.39
CA ASP A 362 14.15 -11.07 -10.09
C ASP A 362 15.39 -10.78 -10.96
N TYR A 363 16.34 -11.73 -11.02
CA TYR A 363 17.52 -11.63 -11.86
C TYR A 363 17.18 -11.43 -13.35
N LYS A 364 16.33 -12.28 -13.94
CA LYS A 364 16.07 -12.22 -15.38
C LYS A 364 15.24 -11.00 -15.79
N HIS A 365 14.45 -10.43 -14.88
CA HIS A 365 13.58 -9.31 -15.19
C HIS A 365 14.23 -7.94 -14.95
N TYR A 366 15.20 -7.85 -14.04
CA TYR A 366 15.78 -6.58 -13.58
C TYR A 366 17.32 -6.51 -13.71
N ASP A 367 18.00 -7.56 -14.19
CA ASP A 367 19.41 -7.47 -14.58
C ASP A 367 19.50 -7.13 -16.07
N ILE A 368 19.68 -5.84 -16.39
CA ILE A 368 19.88 -5.30 -17.75
C ILE A 368 21.35 -5.32 -18.13
#